data_AF-A0A542N400-F1
#
_entry.id   AF-A0A542N400-F1
#
_cell.length_a   1.000
_cell.length_b   1.000
_cell.length_c   1.000
_cell.angle_alpha   90.00
_cell.angle_beta   90.00
_cell.angle_gamma   90.00
#
_symmetry.space_group_name_H-M   'P 1'
#
loop_
_entity.id
_entity.type
_entity.pdbx_description
1 polymer ?
#
loop_
_entity_poly.entity_id
_entity_poly.type
_entity_poly.pdbx_seq_one_letter_code
_entity_poly.pdbx_strand_id
1 'polypeptide(L)'
;MKRSRTLPLLVAAAAIVVGALLQAATAVPGLGRVAPVWFVLAALASLLVLWGQLSSLTWAITALDRDAASVRVLPIAAWSGITLIVVGVLLVVFPPGAALAGLAALFILPGASAGMGRAVGGAGRTIRRHPWRSVLLALGAVIALVTLAIAAVASGLFLTGFLGGAAMWIAFGTAAAVLLAAAARLQAAR
;
A
#
# COMPACT_ATOMS: atom_id res chain seq x y z
N MET A 1 14.36 10.87 -25.65
CA MET A 1 12.89 10.67 -25.56
C MET A 1 12.41 11.18 -24.20
N LYS A 2 11.46 12.13 -24.15
CA LYS A 2 10.88 12.59 -22.88
C LYS A 2 10.07 11.44 -22.26
N ARG A 3 10.40 11.01 -21.04
CA ARG A 3 9.60 10.01 -20.32
C ARG A 3 8.22 10.60 -20.02
N SER A 4 7.17 10.00 -20.58
CA SER A 4 5.79 10.35 -20.25
C SER A 4 5.49 9.90 -18.82
N ARG A 5 5.19 10.84 -17.93
CA ARG A 5 4.77 10.58 -16.54
C ARG A 5 3.25 10.43 -16.40
N THR A 6 2.51 10.71 -17.47
CA THR A 6 1.04 10.78 -17.44
C THR A 6 0.43 9.42 -17.10
N LEU A 7 0.87 8.35 -17.76
CA LEU A 7 0.32 7.01 -17.51
C LEU A 7 0.55 6.54 -16.05
N PRO A 8 1.78 6.59 -15.49
CA PRO A 8 1.98 6.26 -14.09
C PRO A 8 1.13 7.10 -13.12
N LEU A 9 0.99 8.41 -13.35
CA LEU A 9 0.15 9.27 -12.52
C LEU A 9 -1.33 8.87 -12.58
N LEU A 10 -1.84 8.58 -13.79
CA LEU A 10 -3.22 8.12 -13.97
C LEU A 10 -3.46 6.78 -13.28
N VAL A 11 -2.52 5.84 -13.36
CA VAL A 11 -2.63 4.55 -12.68
C VAL A 11 -2.58 4.71 -11.16
N ALA A 12 -1.71 5.58 -10.63
CA ALA A 12 -1.68 5.87 -9.19
C ALA A 12 -3.00 6.49 -8.72
N ALA A 13 -3.51 7.49 -9.44
CA ALA A 13 -4.78 8.14 -9.12
C ALA A 13 -5.95 7.15 -9.19
N ALA A 14 -6.02 6.35 -10.26
CA ALA A 14 -7.05 5.32 -10.43
C ALA A 14 -6.98 4.26 -9.33
N ALA A 15 -5.78 3.77 -8.98
CA ALA A 15 -5.59 2.81 -7.91
C ALA A 15 -6.08 3.34 -6.55
N ILE A 16 -5.83 4.62 -6.25
CA ILE A 16 -6.30 5.27 -5.03
C ILE A 16 -7.82 5.41 -5.05
N VAL A 17 -8.40 5.99 -6.10
CA VAL A 17 -9.83 6.31 -6.15
C VAL A 17 -10.68 5.05 -6.29
N VAL A 18 -10.40 4.20 -7.28
CA VAL A 18 -11.16 2.97 -7.52
C VAL A 18 -10.94 1.98 -6.36
N GLY A 19 -9.71 1.85 -5.88
CA GLY A 19 -9.40 1.03 -4.71
C GLY A 19 -10.21 1.47 -3.50
N ALA A 20 -10.26 2.77 -3.21
CA ALA A 20 -11.02 3.29 -2.09
C ALA A 20 -12.54 3.04 -2.19
N LEU A 21 -13.12 3.23 -3.38
CA LEU A 21 -14.54 2.95 -3.60
C LEU A 21 -14.85 1.46 -3.41
N LEU A 22 -14.01 0.58 -3.94
CA LEU A 22 -14.19 -0.86 -3.81
C LEU A 22 -13.97 -1.35 -2.37
N GLN A 23 -13.01 -0.77 -1.65
CA GLN A 23 -12.81 -1.06 -0.23
C GLN A 23 -13.98 -0.59 0.63
N ALA A 24 -14.50 0.61 0.36
CA ALA A 24 -15.69 1.12 1.03
C ALA A 24 -16.91 0.22 0.76
N ALA A 25 -17.10 -0.25 -0.48
CA ALA A 25 -18.18 -1.14 -0.86
C ALA A 25 -18.09 -2.50 -0.16
N THR A 26 -16.88 -3.09 -0.09
CA THR A 26 -16.66 -4.39 0.56
C THR A 26 -16.76 -4.34 2.08
N ALA A 27 -16.69 -3.15 2.69
CA ALA A 27 -16.95 -2.96 4.12
C ALA A 27 -18.44 -2.89 4.48
N VAL A 28 -19.35 -2.60 3.52
CA VAL A 28 -20.79 -2.46 3.76
C VAL A 28 -21.40 -3.69 4.45
N PRO A 29 -21.08 -4.93 4.05
CA PRO A 29 -21.63 -6.10 4.72
C PRO A 29 -21.22 -6.25 6.20
N GLY A 30 -20.12 -5.62 6.63
CA GLY A 30 -19.70 -5.61 8.02
C GLY A 30 -20.48 -4.66 8.92
N LEU A 31 -21.33 -3.80 8.35
CA LEU A 31 -22.10 -2.78 9.08
C LEU A 31 -23.51 -3.25 9.48
N GLY A 32 -23.90 -4.48 9.10
CA GLY A 32 -25.23 -5.02 9.35
C GLY A 32 -25.23 -6.55 9.55
N ARG A 33 -26.41 -7.13 9.75
CA ARG A 33 -26.57 -8.58 9.81
C ARG A 33 -26.67 -9.14 8.38
N VAL A 34 -25.57 -9.67 7.88
CA VAL A 34 -25.50 -10.28 6.55
C VAL A 34 -25.20 -11.77 6.70
N ALA A 35 -25.71 -12.60 5.80
CA ALA A 35 -25.42 -14.02 5.82
C ALA A 35 -23.89 -14.27 5.74
N PRO A 36 -23.34 -15.25 6.48
CA PRO A 36 -21.89 -15.47 6.56
C PRO A 36 -21.20 -15.62 5.20
N VAL A 37 -21.87 -16.23 4.21
CA VAL A 37 -21.34 -16.41 2.86
C VAL A 37 -21.02 -15.07 2.18
N TRP A 38 -21.88 -14.06 2.31
CA TRP A 38 -21.68 -12.76 1.69
C TRP A 38 -20.56 -11.97 2.37
N PHE A 39 -20.44 -12.12 3.69
CA PHE A 39 -19.31 -11.54 4.44
C PHE A 39 -17.97 -12.12 3.98
N VAL A 40 -17.88 -13.45 3.82
CA VAL A 40 -16.66 -14.11 3.34
C VAL A 40 -16.33 -13.68 1.91
N LEU A 41 -17.31 -13.62 1.01
CA LEU A 41 -17.09 -13.17 -0.36
C LEU A 41 -16.63 -11.70 -0.42
N ALA A 42 -17.21 -10.83 0.40
CA ALA A 42 -16.80 -9.43 0.49
C ALA A 42 -15.37 -9.29 1.03
N ALA A 43 -14.99 -10.09 2.03
CA ALA A 43 -13.63 -10.11 2.56
C ALA A 43 -12.61 -10.58 1.52
N LEU A 44 -12.93 -11.65 0.76
CA LEU A 44 -12.09 -12.12 -0.34
C LEU A 44 -11.96 -11.06 -1.45
N ALA A 45 -13.05 -10.39 -1.81
CA ALA A 45 -13.02 -9.29 -2.76
C ALA A 45 -12.15 -8.13 -2.25
N SER A 46 -12.27 -7.75 -0.98
CA SER A 46 -11.45 -6.72 -0.34
C SER A 46 -9.95 -7.06 -0.40
N LEU A 47 -9.58 -8.33 -0.18
CA LEU A 47 -8.19 -8.79 -0.30
C LEU A 47 -7.67 -8.66 -1.74
N LEU A 48 -8.46 -9.04 -2.74
CA LEU A 48 -8.08 -8.89 -4.15
C LEU A 48 -7.93 -7.42 -4.55
N VAL A 49 -8.81 -6.56 -4.05
CA VAL A 49 -8.74 -5.11 -4.27
C VAL A 49 -7.50 -4.52 -3.60
N LEU A 50 -7.18 -4.88 -2.35
CA LEU A 50 -5.96 -4.45 -1.67
C LEU A 50 -4.72 -4.90 -2.43
N TRP A 51 -4.71 -6.14 -2.93
CA TRP A 51 -3.61 -6.69 -3.71
C TRP A 51 -3.40 -5.93 -5.02
N GLY A 52 -4.47 -5.71 -5.78
CA GLY A 52 -4.44 -4.94 -7.02
C GLY A 52 -4.03 -3.49 -6.78
N GLN A 53 -4.56 -2.85 -5.75
CA GLN A 53 -4.22 -1.48 -5.36
C GLN A 53 -2.75 -1.36 -4.97
N LEU A 54 -2.24 -2.22 -4.08
CA LEU A 54 -0.83 -2.18 -3.65
C LEU A 54 0.14 -2.45 -4.82
N SER A 55 -0.20 -3.40 -5.68
CA SER A 55 0.60 -3.75 -6.85
C SER A 55 0.66 -2.61 -7.87
N SER A 56 -0.50 -2.04 -8.19
CA SER A 56 -0.61 -0.93 -9.16
C SER A 56 0.02 0.36 -8.65
N LEU A 57 -0.15 0.69 -7.36
CA LEU A 57 0.55 1.82 -6.72
C LEU A 57 2.05 1.64 -6.76
N THR A 58 2.56 0.46 -6.35
CA THR A 58 4.00 0.18 -6.37
C THR A 58 4.57 0.30 -7.79
N TRP A 59 3.88 -0.27 -8.77
CA TRP A 59 4.27 -0.14 -10.17
C TRP A 59 4.28 1.32 -10.63
N ALA A 60 3.19 2.06 -10.39
CA ALA A 60 3.04 3.43 -10.83
C ALA A 60 4.14 4.32 -10.23
N ILE A 61 4.37 4.23 -8.93
CA ILE A 61 5.40 5.00 -8.24
C ILE A 61 6.79 4.65 -8.77
N THR A 62 7.12 3.37 -8.95
CA THR A 62 8.42 2.98 -9.49
C THR A 62 8.62 3.39 -10.95
N ALA A 63 7.53 3.42 -11.74
CA ALA A 63 7.53 3.87 -13.13
C ALA A 63 7.64 5.40 -13.29
N LEU A 64 7.43 6.19 -12.23
CA LEU A 64 7.69 7.65 -12.26
C LEU A 64 9.19 7.98 -12.33
N ASP A 65 10.00 7.19 -11.64
CA ASP A 65 11.45 7.38 -11.54
C ASP A 65 12.23 6.51 -12.54
N ARG A 66 11.64 5.41 -13.01
CA ARG A 66 12.24 4.49 -14.00
C ARG A 66 11.51 4.57 -15.35
N ASP A 67 12.00 3.85 -16.34
CA ASP A 67 11.24 3.67 -17.58
C ASP A 67 10.13 2.64 -17.31
N ALA A 68 8.88 2.95 -17.65
CA ALA A 68 7.73 2.10 -17.34
C ALA A 68 7.89 0.67 -17.90
N ALA A 69 8.48 0.55 -19.10
CA ALA A 69 8.76 -0.73 -19.75
C ALA A 69 9.81 -1.57 -19.00
N SER A 70 10.65 -0.95 -18.16
CA SER A 70 11.68 -1.63 -17.38
C SER A 70 11.18 -2.18 -16.04
N VAL A 71 9.97 -1.78 -15.60
CA VAL A 71 9.40 -2.17 -14.30
C VAL A 71 8.75 -3.54 -14.42
N ARG A 72 9.26 -4.51 -13.65
CA ARG A 72 8.70 -5.88 -13.64
C ARG A 72 7.45 -5.95 -12.76
N VAL A 73 6.30 -6.17 -13.38
CA VAL A 73 4.98 -6.21 -12.69
C VAL A 73 4.83 -7.48 -11.86
N LEU A 74 5.19 -8.65 -12.40
CA LEU A 74 4.96 -9.94 -11.71
C LEU A 74 5.65 -10.04 -10.33
N PRO A 75 6.93 -9.64 -10.17
CA PRO A 75 7.56 -9.61 -8.84
C PRO A 75 6.88 -8.62 -7.86
N ILE A 76 6.40 -7.48 -8.35
CA ILE A 76 5.65 -6.52 -7.52
C ILE A 76 4.36 -7.16 -7.03
N ALA A 77 3.63 -7.82 -7.93
CA ALA A 77 2.38 -8.49 -7.60
C ALA A 77 2.62 -9.65 -6.59
N ALA A 78 3.67 -10.44 -6.80
CA ALA A 78 4.06 -11.51 -5.87
C ALA A 78 4.40 -10.97 -4.47
N TRP A 79 5.26 -9.94 -4.37
CA TRP A 79 5.61 -9.34 -3.09
C TRP A 79 4.45 -8.61 -2.41
N SER A 80 3.53 -8.03 -3.19
CA SER A 80 2.28 -7.46 -2.66
C SER A 80 1.41 -8.56 -2.05
N GLY A 81 1.28 -9.70 -2.73
CA GLY A 81 0.56 -10.86 -2.20
C GLY A 81 1.19 -11.43 -0.93
N ILE A 82 2.51 -11.62 -0.93
CA ILE A 82 3.27 -12.05 0.26
C ILE A 82 3.06 -11.07 1.41
N THR A 83 3.13 -9.77 1.14
CA THR A 83 2.90 -8.72 2.16
C THR A 83 1.52 -8.87 2.78
N LEU A 84 0.47 -9.00 1.97
CA LEU A 84 -0.89 -9.12 2.48
C LEU A 84 -1.10 -10.41 3.28
N ILE A 85 -0.52 -11.54 2.84
CA ILE A 85 -0.58 -12.80 3.59
C ILE A 85 0.12 -12.65 4.94
N VAL A 86 1.35 -12.12 4.96
CA VAL A 86 2.12 -11.94 6.19
C VAL A 86 1.43 -10.97 7.15
N VAL A 87 0.97 -9.83 6.65
CA VAL A 87 0.22 -8.84 7.44
C VAL A 87 -1.07 -9.46 7.98
N GLY A 88 -1.83 -10.19 7.15
CA GLY A 88 -3.07 -10.84 7.57
C GLY A 88 -2.86 -11.89 8.66
N VAL A 89 -1.86 -12.76 8.52
CA VAL A 89 -1.50 -13.75 9.55
C VAL A 89 -1.07 -13.03 10.84
N LEU A 90 -0.19 -12.04 10.73
CA LEU A 90 0.31 -11.30 11.90
C LEU A 90 -0.79 -10.50 12.60
N LEU A 91 -1.77 -9.95 11.89
CA LEU A 91 -2.90 -9.28 12.52
C LEU A 91 -3.69 -10.22 13.46
N VAL A 92 -3.72 -11.51 13.16
CA VAL A 92 -4.39 -12.53 13.99
C VAL A 92 -3.50 -12.99 15.15
N VAL A 93 -2.23 -13.29 14.88
CA VAL A 93 -1.35 -13.93 15.88
C VAL A 93 -0.52 -12.96 16.72
N PHE A 94 -0.14 -11.81 16.15
CA PHE A 94 0.70 -10.79 16.79
C PHE A 94 0.52 -9.42 16.10
N PRO A 95 -0.52 -8.63 16.46
CA PRO A 95 -0.86 -7.39 15.78
C PRO A 95 0.30 -6.37 15.63
N PRO A 96 1.21 -6.19 16.62
CA PRO A 96 2.38 -5.33 16.43
C PRO A 96 3.30 -5.79 15.28
N GLY A 97 3.38 -7.10 15.04
CA GLY A 97 4.12 -7.68 13.92
C GLY A 97 3.57 -7.26 12.57
N ALA A 98 2.25 -7.09 12.44
CA ALA A 98 1.64 -6.65 11.19
C ALA A 98 2.08 -5.22 10.81
N ALA A 99 2.22 -4.33 11.80
CA ALA A 99 2.76 -2.99 11.58
C ALA A 99 4.22 -3.06 11.09
N LEU A 100 5.05 -3.90 11.72
CA LEU A 100 6.44 -4.11 11.30
C LEU A 100 6.54 -4.70 9.88
N ALA A 101 5.65 -5.64 9.53
CA ALA A 101 5.59 -6.20 8.18
C ALA A 101 5.18 -5.15 7.13
N GLY A 102 4.22 -4.27 7.45
CA GLY A 102 3.86 -3.14 6.59
C GLY A 102 5.02 -2.16 6.40
N LEU A 103 5.76 -1.86 7.46
CA LEU A 103 6.98 -1.05 7.37
C LEU A 103 8.07 -1.73 6.53
N ALA A 104 8.24 -3.05 6.67
CA ALA A 104 9.18 -3.80 5.83
C ALA A 104 8.77 -3.76 4.35
N ALA A 105 7.48 -3.90 4.05
CA ALA A 105 6.95 -3.84 2.70
C ALA A 105 7.24 -2.51 2.01
N LEU A 106 7.24 -1.40 2.77
CA LEU A 106 7.61 -0.07 2.25
C LEU A 106 8.99 -0.06 1.58
N PHE A 107 9.95 -0.83 2.11
CA PHE A 107 11.28 -0.95 1.54
C PHE A 107 11.41 -2.11 0.53
N ILE A 108 10.63 -3.18 0.67
CA ILE A 108 10.71 -4.36 -0.21
C ILE A 108 10.05 -4.08 -1.57
N LEU A 109 8.86 -3.46 -1.56
CA LEU A 109 8.02 -3.30 -2.75
C LEU A 109 8.67 -2.45 -3.85
N PRO A 110 9.29 -1.29 -3.57
CA PRO A 110 10.03 -0.55 -4.60
C PRO A 110 11.20 -1.35 -5.18
N GLY A 111 11.83 -2.22 -4.36
CA GLY A 111 12.92 -3.10 -4.78
C GLY A 111 12.46 -4.26 -5.65
N ALA A 112 11.23 -4.75 -5.45
CA ALA A 112 10.63 -5.84 -6.21
C ALA A 112 10.54 -5.53 -7.72
N SER A 113 10.41 -4.25 -8.08
CA SER A 113 10.43 -3.80 -9.49
C SER A 113 11.67 -4.23 -10.28
N ALA A 114 12.79 -4.53 -9.59
CA ALA A 114 14.04 -5.01 -10.19
C ALA A 114 14.15 -6.55 -10.25
N GLY A 115 13.17 -7.29 -9.73
CA GLY A 115 13.12 -8.76 -9.69
C GLY A 115 13.00 -9.35 -8.28
N MET A 116 12.52 -10.60 -8.20
CA MET A 116 12.16 -11.27 -6.94
C MET A 116 13.34 -11.39 -5.96
N GLY A 117 14.48 -11.90 -6.42
CA GLY A 117 15.67 -12.11 -5.58
C GLY A 117 16.40 -10.82 -5.16
N ARG A 118 16.03 -9.66 -5.73
CA ARG A 118 16.67 -8.38 -5.43
C ARG A 118 15.90 -7.52 -4.43
N ALA A 119 14.65 -7.88 -4.11
CA ALA A 119 13.77 -7.04 -3.28
C ALA A 119 14.30 -6.89 -1.85
N VAL A 120 14.52 -8.01 -1.15
CA VAL A 120 15.00 -8.02 0.25
C VAL A 120 16.44 -7.49 0.35
N GLY A 121 17.32 -7.97 -0.52
CA GLY A 121 18.72 -7.48 -0.56
C GLY A 121 18.82 -6.00 -0.96
N GLY A 122 17.88 -5.49 -1.75
CA GLY A 122 17.73 -4.07 -2.06
C GLY A 122 17.35 -3.26 -0.83
N ALA A 123 16.28 -3.67 -0.14
CA ALA A 123 15.83 -3.04 1.10
C ALA A 123 16.94 -2.96 2.15
N GLY A 124 17.63 -4.09 2.41
CA GLY A 124 18.72 -4.13 3.38
C GLY A 124 19.90 -3.23 3.00
N ARG A 125 20.24 -3.12 1.71
CA ARG A 125 21.28 -2.18 1.26
C ARG A 125 20.86 -0.73 1.45
N THR A 126 19.61 -0.38 1.18
CA THR A 126 19.10 0.99 1.37
C THR A 126 19.13 1.41 2.83
N ILE A 127 18.69 0.52 3.74
CA ILE A 127 18.72 0.79 5.18
C ILE A 127 20.16 0.99 5.67
N ARG A 128 21.10 0.13 5.24
CA ARG A 128 22.51 0.26 5.63
C ARG A 128 23.18 1.53 5.09
N ARG A 129 22.82 1.97 3.89
CA ARG A 129 23.39 3.18 3.28
C ARG A 129 22.81 4.47 3.83
N HIS A 130 21.53 4.46 4.19
CA HIS A 130 20.82 5.66 4.64
C HIS A 130 20.01 5.39 5.92
N PRO A 131 20.67 5.00 7.03
CA PRO A 131 19.99 4.55 8.24
C PRO A 131 19.04 5.62 8.78
N TRP A 132 19.50 6.88 8.88
CA TRP A 132 18.68 7.97 9.38
C TRP A 132 17.47 8.29 8.49
N ARG A 133 17.63 8.26 7.16
CA ARG A 133 16.51 8.51 6.24
C ARG A 133 15.50 7.36 6.27
N SER A 134 15.96 6.12 6.43
CA SER A 134 15.09 4.96 6.62
C SER A 134 14.32 5.04 7.93
N VAL A 135 14.96 5.45 9.03
CA VAL A 135 14.29 5.68 10.32
C VAL A 135 13.25 6.80 10.20
N LEU A 136 13.61 7.95 9.62
CA LEU A 136 12.68 9.06 9.42
C LEU A 136 11.47 8.66 8.55
N LEU A 137 11.70 7.84 7.52
CA LEU A 137 10.62 7.33 6.68
C LEU A 137 9.72 6.35 7.44
N ALA A 138 10.29 5.47 8.25
CA ALA A 138 9.53 4.55 9.10
C ALA A 138 8.72 5.31 10.16
N LEU A 139 9.32 6.31 10.81
CA LEU A 139 8.62 7.21 11.75
C LEU A 139 7.50 7.97 11.04
N GLY A 140 7.75 8.52 9.85
CA GLY A 140 6.74 9.18 9.03
C GLY A 140 5.58 8.25 8.67
N ALA A 141 5.85 6.99 8.35
CA ALA A 141 4.83 5.98 8.11
C ALA A 141 4.00 5.67 9.36
N VAL A 142 4.63 5.54 10.52
CA VAL A 142 3.94 5.34 11.80
C VAL A 142 3.06 6.55 12.15
N ILE A 143 3.61 7.76 12.06
CA ILE A 143 2.86 9.01 12.33
C ILE A 143 1.67 9.13 11.37
N ALA A 144 1.88 8.89 10.08
CA ALA A 144 0.80 8.92 9.10
C ALA A 144 -0.28 7.87 9.43
N LEU A 145 0.11 6.65 9.77
CA LEU A 145 -0.83 5.58 10.14
C LEU A 145 -1.66 5.97 11.37
N VAL A 146 -1.02 6.45 12.43
CA VAL A 146 -1.69 6.87 13.67
C VAL A 146 -2.61 8.06 13.40
N THR A 147 -2.13 9.05 12.64
CA THR A 147 -2.92 10.25 12.30
C THR A 147 -4.15 9.88 11.47
N LEU A 148 -3.99 9.01 10.47
CA LEU A 148 -5.08 8.51 9.65
C LEU A 148 -6.06 7.65 10.45
N ALA A 149 -5.59 6.83 11.38
CA ALA A 149 -6.45 6.06 12.27
C ALA A 149 -7.28 6.99 13.17
N ILE A 150 -6.66 8.00 13.79
CA ILE A 150 -7.37 9.00 14.60
C ILE A 150 -8.38 9.77 13.74
N ALA A 151 -7.97 10.23 12.56
CA ALA A 151 -8.85 10.93 11.63
C ALA A 151 -9.98 10.03 11.11
N ALA A 152 -9.76 8.73 10.94
CA ALA A 152 -10.77 7.77 10.56
C ALA A 152 -11.79 7.55 11.69
N VAL A 153 -11.34 7.44 12.94
CA VAL A 153 -12.23 7.35 14.10
C VAL A 153 -13.03 8.64 14.26
N ALA A 154 -12.37 9.79 14.18
CA ALA A 154 -13.02 11.10 14.26
C ALA A 154 -14.01 11.31 13.11
N SER A 155 -13.62 11.00 11.87
CA SER A 155 -14.52 11.13 10.71
C SER A 155 -15.63 10.09 10.72
N GLY A 156 -15.42 8.89 11.25
CA GLY A 156 -16.49 7.91 11.46
C GLY A 156 -17.60 8.38 12.41
N LEU A 157 -17.33 9.37 13.27
CA LEU A 157 -18.34 10.05 14.09
C LEU A 157 -19.16 11.10 13.30
N PHE A 158 -18.65 11.60 12.16
CA PHE A 158 -19.29 12.68 11.37
C PHE A 158 -19.77 12.24 9.96
N LEU A 159 -19.10 11.26 9.35
CA LEU A 159 -19.32 10.70 8.02
C LEU A 159 -19.50 9.18 8.17
N THR A 160 -20.73 8.71 8.24
CA THR A 160 -21.03 7.29 8.43
C THR A 160 -21.19 6.56 7.09
N GLY A 161 -20.95 5.25 7.10
CA GLY A 161 -21.19 4.38 5.94
C GLY A 161 -20.17 4.54 4.81
N PHE A 162 -20.65 4.42 3.58
CA PHE A 162 -19.82 4.32 2.37
C PHE A 162 -18.92 5.54 2.15
N LEU A 163 -19.44 6.76 2.34
CA LEU A 163 -18.70 8.00 2.07
C LEU A 163 -17.53 8.18 3.05
N GLY A 164 -17.74 7.90 4.33
CA GLY A 164 -16.67 7.90 5.34
C GLY A 164 -15.59 6.86 5.02
N GLY A 165 -16.00 5.64 4.66
CA GLY A 165 -15.08 4.59 4.22
C GLY A 165 -14.27 4.99 2.99
N ALA A 166 -14.91 5.56 1.97
CA ALA A 166 -14.22 5.99 0.75
C ALA A 166 -13.19 7.10 1.04
N ALA A 167 -13.57 8.13 1.82
CA ALA A 167 -12.67 9.20 2.20
C ALA A 167 -11.44 8.69 2.99
N MET A 168 -11.68 7.77 3.95
CA MET A 168 -10.63 7.10 4.71
C MET A 168 -9.66 6.36 3.77
N TRP A 169 -10.19 5.52 2.88
CA TRP A 169 -9.34 4.73 1.97
C TRP A 169 -8.59 5.58 0.94
N ILE A 170 -9.15 6.71 0.50
CA ILE A 170 -8.43 7.69 -0.33
C ILE A 170 -7.22 8.24 0.45
N ALA A 171 -7.40 8.59 1.72
CA ALA A 171 -6.34 9.11 2.56
C ALA A 171 -5.24 8.07 2.80
N PHE A 172 -5.60 6.80 3.08
CA PHE A 172 -4.65 5.69 3.18
C PHE A 172 -3.90 5.44 1.86
N GLY A 173 -4.61 5.41 0.73
CA GLY A 173 -4.00 5.23 -0.59
C GLY A 173 -3.02 6.34 -0.93
N THR A 174 -3.36 7.59 -0.61
CA THR A 174 -2.50 8.76 -0.82
C THR A 174 -1.26 8.71 0.07
N ALA A 175 -1.41 8.40 1.35
CA ALA A 175 -0.27 8.25 2.26
C ALA A 175 0.65 7.11 1.81
N ALA A 176 0.09 5.96 1.42
CA ALA A 176 0.86 4.85 0.86
C ALA A 176 1.63 5.27 -0.40
N ALA A 177 1.01 6.03 -1.31
CA ALA A 177 1.68 6.56 -2.51
C ALA A 177 2.89 7.44 -2.16
N VAL A 178 2.71 8.38 -1.23
CA VAL A 178 3.75 9.31 -0.79
C VAL A 178 4.90 8.56 -0.13
N LEU A 179 4.60 7.62 0.76
CA LEU A 179 5.60 6.80 1.44
C LEU A 179 6.36 5.92 0.45
N LEU A 180 5.66 5.24 -0.46
CA LEU A 180 6.29 4.43 -1.51
C LEU A 180 7.19 5.28 -2.41
N ALA A 181 6.78 6.51 -2.73
CA ALA A 181 7.57 7.43 -3.54
C ALA A 181 8.85 7.85 -2.80
N ALA A 182 8.73 8.17 -1.51
CA ALA A 182 9.88 8.49 -0.67
C ALA A 182 10.84 7.29 -0.55
N ALA A 183 10.31 6.08 -0.37
CA ALA A 183 11.09 4.84 -0.35
C ALA A 183 11.81 4.59 -1.68
N ALA A 184 11.09 4.70 -2.81
CA ALA A 184 11.64 4.51 -4.15
C ALA A 184 12.78 5.49 -4.45
N ARG A 185 12.61 6.77 -4.10
CA ARG A 185 13.65 7.80 -4.22
C ARG A 185 14.87 7.49 -3.35
N LEU A 186 14.65 7.01 -2.13
CA LEU A 186 15.74 6.62 -1.23
C LEU A 186 16.55 5.44 -1.79
N GLN A 187 15.90 4.52 -2.52
CA GLN A 187 16.59 3.43 -3.21
C GLN A 187 17.32 3.87 -4.48
N ALA A 188 16.86 4.95 -5.11
CA ALA A 188 17.46 5.50 -6.33
C ALA A 188 18.65 6.43 -6.05
N ALA A 189 18.72 7.04 -4.86
CA ALA A 189 19.89 7.78 -4.40
C ALA A 189 21.10 6.82 -4.36
N ARG A 190 22.00 6.98 -5.34
CA ARG A 190 23.25 6.23 -5.43
C ARG A 190 24.38 6.99 -4.77
#